data_AF-A0A350WNM2-F1
#
_entry.id   AF-A0A350WNM2-F1
#
_cell.length_a   1.000
_cell.length_b   1.000
_cell.length_c   1.000
_cell.angle_alpha   90.00
_cell.angle_beta   90.00
_cell.angle_gamma   90.00
#
_symmetry.space_group_name_H-M   'P 1'
#
loop_
_entity.id
_entity.type
_entity.pdbx_description
1 polymer ?
#
loop_
_entity_poly.entity_id
_entity_poly.type
_entity_poly.pdbx_seq_one_letter_code
_entity_poly.pdbx_strand_id
1 'polypeptide(L)'
;ITREDLQNLTHSLCAEQNITLVIVTHAIEEAAVLGKKILLLDMPPNQKTNVFENPNAGRDGYQNSSEFQNLCKDLRHEMQKRSTP
;
A
#
# COMPACT_ATOMS: atom_id res chain seq x y z
N ILE A 1 6.59 20.08 -5.08
CA ILE A 1 6.14 18.69 -5.33
C ILE A 1 5.49 18.20 -4.06
N THR A 2 4.20 17.88 -4.12
CA THR A 2 3.46 17.29 -3.01
C THR A 2 3.58 15.76 -3.02
N ARG A 3 3.21 15.11 -1.92
CA ARG A 3 3.16 13.64 -1.85
C ARG A 3 2.17 13.06 -2.88
N GLU A 4 1.05 13.75 -3.06
CA GLU A 4 0.02 13.40 -4.05
C GLU A 4 0.56 13.51 -5.49
N ASP A 5 1.31 14.57 -5.80
CA ASP A 5 1.91 14.73 -7.15
C ASP A 5 2.87 13.57 -7.49
N LEU A 6 3.67 13.12 -6.51
CA LEU A 6 4.59 12.01 -6.69
C LEU A 6 3.85 10.68 -6.89
N GLN A 7 2.78 10.47 -6.12
CA GLN A 7 1.94 9.28 -6.24
C GLN A 7 1.29 9.20 -7.62
N ASN A 8 0.74 10.32 -8.10
CA ASN A 8 0.11 10.42 -9.42
C ASN A 8 1.11 10.18 -10.56
N LEU A 9 2.30 10.80 -10.49
CA LEU A 9 3.37 10.60 -11.47
C LEU A 9 3.85 9.14 -11.48
N THR A 10 4.03 8.54 -10.30
CA THR A 10 4.49 7.15 -10.19
C THR A 10 3.45 6.19 -10.77
N HIS A 11 2.17 6.46 -10.51
CA HIS A 11 1.07 5.68 -11.06
C HIS A 11 1.02 5.77 -12.59
N SER A 12 1.12 6.99 -13.17
CA SER A 12 1.11 7.15 -14.63
C SER A 12 2.30 6.45 -15.28
N LEU A 13 3.50 6.56 -14.72
CA LEU A 13 4.68 5.86 -15.22
C LEU A 13 4.53 4.34 -15.20
N CYS A 14 3.95 3.77 -14.13
CA CYS A 14 3.73 2.33 -14.04
C CYS A 14 2.68 1.84 -15.05
N ALA A 15 1.63 2.63 -15.26
CA ALA A 15 0.59 2.30 -16.24
C ALA A 15 1.10 2.41 -17.69
N GLU A 16 1.94 3.40 -18.00
CA GLU A 16 2.44 3.67 -19.34
C GLU A 16 3.61 2.77 -19.76
N GLN A 17 4.54 2.47 -18.83
CA GLN A 17 5.81 1.84 -19.16
C GLN A 17 5.95 0.38 -18.67
N ASN A 18 4.90 -0.17 -18.06
CA ASN A 18 4.87 -1.54 -17.52
C ASN A 18 6.05 -1.85 -16.58
N ILE A 19 6.46 -0.85 -15.79
CA ILE A 19 7.57 -0.94 -14.84
C ILE A 19 7.12 -1.71 -13.61
N THR A 20 8.01 -2.55 -13.06
CA THR A 20 7.81 -3.14 -11.74
C THR A 20 8.21 -2.15 -10.66
N LEU A 21 7.22 -1.63 -9.93
CA LEU A 21 7.41 -0.68 -8.84
C LEU A 21 7.48 -1.40 -7.50
N VAL A 22 8.54 -1.15 -6.74
CA VAL A 22 8.66 -1.55 -5.34
C VAL A 22 8.84 -0.29 -4.50
N ILE A 23 7.93 -0.05 -3.56
CA ILE A 23 7.97 1.08 -2.63
C ILE A 23 8.00 0.53 -1.21
N VAL A 24 8.83 1.14 -0.37
CA VAL A 24 8.84 0.93 1.08
C VAL A 24 8.35 2.20 1.74
N THR A 25 7.27 2.11 2.49
CA THR A 25 6.68 3.24 3.20
C THR A 25 6.17 2.82 4.56
N HIS A 26 6.14 3.76 5.51
CA HIS A 26 5.46 3.61 6.79
C HIS A 26 4.04 4.17 6.74
N ALA A 27 3.63 4.82 5.65
CA ALA A 27 2.30 5.40 5.48
C ALA A 27 1.35 4.35 4.91
N ILE A 28 0.32 4.00 5.67
CA ILE A 28 -0.68 3.00 5.29
C ILE A 28 -1.43 3.43 4.03
N GLU A 29 -1.86 4.69 4.01
CA GLU A 29 -2.64 5.25 2.91
C GLU A 29 -1.83 5.24 1.61
N GLU A 30 -0.53 5.56 1.66
CA GLU A 30 0.35 5.51 0.47
C GLU A 30 0.53 4.10 -0.07
N ALA A 31 0.70 3.11 0.82
CA ALA A 31 0.76 1.70 0.44
C ALA A 31 -0.56 1.25 -0.22
N ALA A 32 -1.70 1.68 0.30
CA ALA A 32 -3.02 1.35 -0.24
C ALA A 32 -3.34 2.09 -1.55
N VAL A 33 -2.81 3.29 -1.76
CA VAL A 33 -2.99 4.05 -3.02
C VAL A 33 -2.21 3.42 -4.17
N LEU A 34 -0.94 3.07 -3.93
CA LEU A 34 0.00 2.67 -4.99
C LEU A 34 0.18 1.15 -5.13
N GLY A 35 0.09 0.42 -4.02
CA GLY A 35 0.48 -0.99 -3.97
C GLY A 35 -0.65 -1.92 -4.39
N LYS A 36 -0.51 -2.59 -5.53
CA LYS A 36 -1.41 -3.69 -5.94
C LYS A 36 -1.28 -4.93 -5.06
N LYS A 37 -0.11 -5.11 -4.45
CA LYS A 37 0.20 -6.10 -3.42
C LYS A 37 1.01 -5.41 -2.34
N ILE A 38 0.66 -5.64 -1.08
CA ILE A 38 1.29 -4.96 0.05
C ILE A 38 1.87 -6.04 0.96
N LEU A 39 3.20 -6.13 1.02
CA LEU A 39 3.91 -6.96 1.98
C LEU A 39 4.08 -6.18 3.28
N LEU A 40 3.48 -6.66 4.36
CA LEU A 40 3.70 -6.09 5.68
C LEU A 40 4.98 -6.69 6.30
N LEU A 41 5.96 -5.83 6.53
CA LEU A 41 7.21 -6.19 7.20
C LEU A 41 7.05 -6.09 8.72
N ASP A 42 7.74 -6.98 9.41
CA ASP A 42 7.76 -7.13 10.86
C ASP A 42 9.21 -7.13 11.39
N MET A 43 9.38 -7.49 12.66
CA MET A 43 10.67 -7.62 13.33
C MET A 43 11.62 -8.52 12.52
N PRO A 44 12.82 -8.01 12.18
CA PRO A 44 13.81 -8.81 11.51
C PRO A 44 14.31 -9.95 12.43
N PRO A 45 14.58 -11.14 11.87
CA PRO A 45 14.41 -11.50 10.46
C PRO A 45 12.95 -11.78 10.10
N ASN A 46 12.51 -11.21 8.98
CA ASN A 46 11.17 -11.43 8.41
C ASN A 46 11.06 -12.87 7.89
N GLN A 47 10.36 -13.74 8.61
CA GLN A 47 10.24 -15.17 8.28
C GLN A 47 8.86 -15.57 7.76
N LYS A 48 7.83 -14.75 8.01
CA LYS A 48 6.46 -15.02 7.58
C LYS A 48 5.99 -13.91 6.65
N THR A 49 5.61 -14.31 5.45
CA THR A 49 5.05 -13.43 4.43
C THR A 49 3.61 -13.09 4.80
N ASN A 50 3.32 -11.81 5.09
CA ASN A 50 1.96 -11.32 5.26
C ASN A 50 1.63 -10.34 4.13
N VAL A 51 0.83 -10.77 3.16
CA VAL A 51 0.54 -10.00 1.94
C VAL A 51 -0.94 -9.67 1.87
N PHE A 52 -1.23 -8.41 1.60
CA PHE A 52 -2.57 -7.90 1.33
C PHE A 52 -2.70 -7.66 -0.18
N GLU A 53 -3.70 -8.28 -0.78
CA GLU A 53 -4.03 -8.05 -2.19
C GLU A 53 -4.88 -6.80 -2.32
N ASN A 54 -4.52 -5.93 -3.26
CA ASN A 54 -5.20 -4.66 -3.52
C ASN A 54 -5.31 -4.42 -5.03
N PRO A 55 -6.11 -5.24 -5.75
CA PRO A 55 -6.19 -5.18 -7.21
C PRO A 55 -6.78 -3.87 -7.75
N ASN A 56 -7.37 -3.04 -6.88
CA ASN A 56 -8.00 -1.78 -7.23
C ASN A 56 -7.08 -0.56 -7.04
N ALA A 57 -5.86 -0.75 -6.51
CA ALA A 57 -4.86 0.32 -6.42
C ALA A 57 -4.69 1.02 -7.77
N GLY A 58 -4.67 2.35 -7.74
CA GLY A 58 -4.54 3.18 -8.93
C GLY A 58 -5.81 3.36 -9.78
N ARG A 59 -6.94 2.74 -9.41
CA ARG A 59 -8.22 3.02 -10.08
C ARG A 59 -8.78 4.36 -9.62
N ASP A 60 -9.38 5.09 -10.56
CA ASP A 60 -10.07 6.35 -10.27
C ASP A 60 -11.16 6.16 -9.21
N GLY A 61 -11.19 7.06 -8.23
CA GLY A 61 -12.17 7.03 -7.14
C GLY A 61 -11.96 5.94 -6.09
N TYR A 62 -10.95 5.07 -6.23
CA TYR A 62 -10.70 3.97 -5.28
C TYR A 62 -10.45 4.47 -3.85
N GLN A 63 -9.76 5.61 -3.68
CA GLN A 63 -9.48 6.19 -2.36
C GLN A 63 -10.74 6.55 -1.56
N ASN A 64 -11.86 6.79 -2.25
CA ASN A 64 -13.15 7.11 -1.64
C ASN A 64 -14.01 5.87 -1.39
N SER A 65 -13.53 4.69 -1.75
CA SER A 65 -14.28 3.44 -1.66
C SER A 65 -14.21 2.83 -0.26
N SER A 66 -15.20 2.01 0.08
CA SER A 66 -15.22 1.28 1.35
C SER A 66 -14.13 0.22 1.41
N GLU A 67 -13.77 -0.37 0.27
CA GLU A 67 -12.69 -1.35 0.15
C GLU A 67 -11.33 -0.73 0.52
N PHE A 68 -11.05 0.50 0.06
CA PHE A 68 -9.84 1.22 0.45
C PHE A 68 -9.82 1.49 1.96
N GLN A 69 -10.94 1.98 2.51
CA GLN A 69 -11.05 2.26 3.94
C GLN A 69 -10.89 0.99 4.79
N ASN A 70 -11.44 -0.13 4.34
CA ASN A 70 -11.31 -1.42 5.03
C ASN A 70 -9.87 -1.93 4.97
N LEU A 71 -9.22 -1.88 3.81
CA LEU A 71 -7.80 -2.26 3.68
C LEU A 71 -6.90 -1.42 4.61
N CYS A 72 -7.13 -0.11 4.67
CA CYS A 72 -6.39 0.77 5.59
C CYS A 72 -6.62 0.42 7.06
N LYS A 73 -7.84 0.02 7.43
CA LYS A 73 -8.15 -0.45 8.79
C LYS A 73 -7.44 -1.77 9.09
N ASP A 74 -7.47 -2.73 8.17
CA ASP A 74 -6.86 -4.04 8.34
C ASP A 74 -5.34 -3.94 8.49
N LEU A 75 -4.69 -3.14 7.63
CA LEU A 75 -3.25 -2.87 7.73
C LEU A 75 -2.89 -2.25 9.09
N ARG A 76 -3.66 -1.24 9.53
CA ARG A 76 -3.43 -0.58 10.82
C ARG A 76 -3.59 -1.54 11.99
N HIS A 77 -4.63 -2.38 11.96
CA HIS A 77 -4.88 -3.39 12.98
C HIS A 77 -3.75 -4.41 13.07
N GLU A 78 -3.27 -4.91 11.92
CA GLU A 78 -2.17 -5.87 11.88
C GLU A 78 -0.84 -5.28 12.36
N MET A 79 -0.57 -4.00 12.08
CA MET A 79 0.57 -3.28 12.65
C MET A 79 0.47 -3.10 14.16
N GLN A 80 -0.74 -2.86 14.69
CA GLN A 80 -0.97 -2.65 16.13
C GLN A 80 -0.88 -3.93 16.95
N LYS A 81 -1.49 -5.03 16.50
CA LYS A 81 -1.42 -6.34 17.18
C LYS A 81 0.01 -6.75 17.51
N ARG A 82 0.95 -6.38 16.64
CA ARG A 82 2.36 -6.76 16.72
C ARG A 82 3.20 -5.80 17.55
N SER A 83 2.66 -4.62 17.89
CA SER A 83 3.30 -3.66 18.80
C SER A 83 3.10 -3.99 20.29
N THR A 84 2.29 -5.01 20.60
CA THR A 84 2.14 -5.58 21.95
C THR A 84 3.16 -6.70 22.14
N PRO A 85 4.08 -6.60 23.13
CA PRO A 85 5.09 -7.62 23.41
C PRO A 85 4.48 -8.92 23.98
#